data_AF-A0A6V9ZA31-F1
#
_entry.id   AF-A0A6V9ZA31-F1
#
_cell.length_a   1.000
_cell.length_b   1.000
_cell.length_c   1.000
_cell.angle_alpha   90.00
_cell.angle_beta   90.00
_cell.angle_gamma   90.00
#
_symmetry.space_group_name_H-M   'P 1'
#
loop_
_entity.id
_entity.type
_entity.pdbx_description
1 polymer ?
#
loop_
_entity_poly.entity_id
_entity_poly.type
_entity_poly.pdbx_seq_one_letter_code
_entity_poly.pdbx_strand_id
1 'polypeptide(L)' 'RAVKLNIATDEEMKRLKAWELYSVMVNRVDTSAPDWPDIPR' A
#
# COMPACT_ATOMS: atom_id res chain seq x y z
N ARG A 1 15.25 3.01 -1.75
CA ARG A 1 14.38 1.82 -1.95
C ARG A 1 14.91 1.07 -3.17
N ALA A 2 15.05 -0.25 -3.11
CA ALA A 2 15.53 -1.10 -4.21
C ALA A 2 14.80 -0.84 -5.55
N VAL A 3 13.52 -0.46 -5.47
CA VAL A 3 12.69 -0.04 -6.61
C VAL A 3 13.29 1.16 -7.36
N LYS A 4 13.83 2.16 -6.64
CA LYS A 4 14.49 3.33 -7.27
C LYS A 4 15.80 2.96 -7.99
N LEU A 5 16.37 1.81 -7.64
CA LEU A 5 17.60 1.29 -8.23
C LEU A 5 17.32 0.19 -9.28
N ASN A 6 16.04 -0.07 -9.62
CA ASN A 6 15.61 -1.15 -10.52
C ASN A 6 16.11 -2.56 -10.17
N ILE A 7 16.49 -2.79 -8.91
CA ILE A 7 16.94 -4.11 -8.42
C ILE A 7 15.93 -4.75 -7.47
N ALA A 8 14.70 -4.23 -7.42
CA ALA A 8 13.66 -4.80 -6.58
C ALA A 8 13.19 -6.13 -7.14
N THR A 9 13.06 -7.12 -6.26
CA THR A 9 12.42 -8.39 -6.55
C THR A 9 10.93 -8.22 -6.78
N ASP A 10 10.30 -9.17 -7.46
CA ASP A 10 8.86 -9.16 -7.70
C ASP A 10 8.05 -9.12 -6.39
N GLU A 11 8.55 -9.75 -5.33
CA GLU A 11 7.92 -9.69 -4.00
C GLU A 11 7.97 -8.30 -3.39
N GLU A 12 9.11 -7.60 -3.49
CA GLU A 12 9.22 -6.22 -3.02
C GLU A 12 8.32 -5.28 -3.81
N MET A 13 8.18 -5.50 -5.12
CA MET A 13 7.24 -4.74 -5.95
C MET A 13 5.79 -5.00 -5.55
N LYS A 14 5.41 -6.27 -5.29
CA LYS A 14 4.06 -6.62 -4.82
C LYS A 14 3.75 -5.97 -3.48
N ARG A 15 4.68 -6.04 -2.52
CA ARG A 15 4.55 -5.36 -1.22
C ARG A 15 4.38 -3.85 -1.42
N LEU A 16 5.21 -3.22 -2.26
CA LEU A 16 5.09 -1.78 -2.51
C LEU A 16 3.71 -1.41 -3.08
N LYS A 17 3.22 -2.16 -4.08
CA LYS A 17 1.89 -1.93 -4.67
C LYS A 17 0.76 -2.11 -3.65
N ALA A 18 0.86 -3.12 -2.78
CA ALA A 18 -0.12 -3.35 -1.73
C ALA A 18 -0.18 -2.16 -0.75
N TRP A 19 0.98 -1.63 -0.36
CA TRP A 19 1.07 -0.44 0.50
C TRP A 19 0.55 0.83 -0.18
N GLU A 20 0.78 1.00 -1.49
CA GLU A 20 0.21 2.13 -2.25
C GLU A 20 -1.31 2.06 -2.32
N LEU A 21 -1.88 0.89 -2.63
CA LEU A 21 -3.33 0.68 -2.65
C LEU A 21 -3.96 0.91 -1.27
N TYR A 22 -3.35 0.38 -0.21
CA TYR A 22 -3.78 0.59 1.16
C TYR A 22 -3.82 2.09 1.51
N SER A 23 -2.76 2.83 1.18
CA SER A 23 -2.72 4.28 1.42
C SER A 23 -3.84 5.02 0.70
N VAL A 24 -4.15 4.64 -0.54
CA VAL A 24 -5.28 5.23 -1.28
C VAL A 24 -6.62 4.90 -0.62
N MET A 25 -6.82 3.65 -0.18
CA MET A 25 -8.05 3.24 0.51
C MET A 25 -8.23 4.02 1.81
N VAL A 26 -7.18 4.13 2.64
CA VAL A 26 -7.17 4.92 3.88
C VAL A 26 -7.55 6.38 3.62
N ASN A 27 -7.03 7.01 2.56
CA ASN A 27 -7.38 8.39 2.22
C ASN A 27 -8.85 8.58 1.78
N ARG A 28 -9.54 7.49 1.44
CA ARG A 28 -10.95 7.50 1.01
C ARG A 28 -11.92 7.15 2.14
N VAL A 29 -11.42 6.78 3.31
CA VAL A 29 -12.26 6.43 4.45
C VAL A 29 -13.01 7.67 4.93
N ASP A 30 -14.33 7.54 5.08
CA ASP A 30 -15.14 8.54 5.73
C ASP A 30 -14.83 8.56 7.23
N THR A 31 -14.37 9.71 7.74
CA THR A 31 -13.95 9.85 9.13
C THR A 31 -15.11 9.91 10.12
N SER A 32 -16.35 10.05 9.65
CA SER A 32 -17.57 10.05 10.48
C SER A 32 -18.11 8.65 10.80
N ALA A 33 -17.84 7.66 9.93
CA ALA A 33 -18.17 6.26 10.10
C ALA A 33 -17.10 5.38 9.44
N PRO A 34 -15.92 5.26 10.05
CA PRO A 34 -14.76 4.74 9.34
C PRO A 34 -14.80 3.23 9.19
N ASP A 35 -14.70 2.77 7.93
CA ASP A 35 -14.41 1.39 7.55
C ASP A 35 -12.96 1.29 7.07
N TRP A 36 -12.05 0.99 8.00
CA TRP A 36 -10.61 0.98 7.71
C TRP A 36 -10.21 -0.32 6.99
N PRO A 37 -9.42 -0.22 5.89
CA PRO A 37 -8.91 -1.41 5.20
C PRO A 37 -7.90 -2.19 6.05
N ASP A 38 -7.71 -3.48 5.73
CA ASP A 38 -6.69 -4.31 6.37
C ASP A 38 -5.26 -3.92 5.97
N ILE A 39 -4.35 -3.99 6.94
CA ILE A 39 -2.94 -3.66 6.71
C ILE A 39 -2.28 -4.77 5.87
N PRO A 40 -1.68 -4.44 4.71
CA PRO A 40 -1.02 -5.43 3.88
C PRO A 40 0.26 -5.97 4.54
N ARG A 41 0.56 -7.25 4.32
CA ARG A 41 1.78 -7.94 4.79
C ARG A 41 2.85 -8.05 3.70
#